data_AF-A0A0F9DRW7-F1
#
_entry.id   AF-A0A0F9DRW7-F1
#
_cell.length_a   1.000
_cell.length_b   1.000
_cell.length_c   1.000
_cell.angle_alpha   90.00
_cell.angle_beta   90.00
_cell.angle_gamma   90.00
#
_symmetry.space_group_name_H-M   'P 1'
#
loop_
_entity.id
_entity.type
_entity.pdbx_description
1 polymer ?
#
loop_
_entity_poly.entity_id
_entity_poly.type
_entity_poly.pdbx_seq_one_letter_code
_entity_poly.pdbx_strand_id
1 'polypeptide(L)'
;MRKTSLEKYGYEYTVQNPNRQDEFQIKRRKTRIKNGYEVSYKGKTAKELAKDIGINLTSFHKRVRKLGLEVAVKTEKHTTYLESILSKWFDKIKIKYQTQFYIKGKIADFYFPDYNLLIETDGLYWHSDAIMTDNNYHVKKRQLYIDNGYTPLFFREDELNNKLDIIKSVISNKLGNTIKLGARQCVCERLDDKDKYIGRHFCRDNHLMGNGKGNYFVLKYEDNIVCVICIKRVKDKDYEISRFCSLINYSINGAFSRLMKFAQQELSMNSLTTFIDLRYGSGSYLTNFGFQQISCYPSFRWTNNHQTFHRLKFPSNSGYNKGFAKIWDCGQAKWVKTF
;
A
#
# COMPACT_ATOMS: atom_id res chain seq x y z
N MET A 1 -32.72 56.04 29.76
CA MET A 1 -32.95 55.17 28.58
C MET A 1 -32.21 53.86 28.78
N ARG A 2 -32.82 52.70 28.46
CA ARG A 2 -32.11 51.41 28.43
C ARG A 2 -31.15 51.44 27.23
N LYS A 3 -29.85 51.26 27.47
CA LYS A 3 -28.86 51.15 26.39
C LYS A 3 -29.17 49.94 25.52
N THR A 4 -29.10 50.09 24.21
CA THR A 4 -29.36 49.02 23.24
C THR A 4 -28.23 47.97 23.27
N SER A 5 -28.47 46.77 22.74
CA SER A 5 -27.42 45.72 22.64
C SER A 5 -26.20 46.21 21.86
N LEU A 6 -26.45 47.02 20.82
CA LEU A 6 -25.43 47.66 20.00
C LEU A 6 -24.57 48.62 20.85
N GLU A 7 -25.19 49.46 21.67
CA GLU A 7 -24.48 50.40 22.55
C GLU A 7 -23.72 49.72 23.70
N LYS A 8 -24.15 48.53 24.13
CA LYS A 8 -23.57 47.83 25.28
C LYS A 8 -22.47 46.83 24.89
N TYR A 9 -22.59 46.20 23.73
CA TYR A 9 -21.72 45.10 23.33
C TYR A 9 -21.14 45.26 21.91
N GLY A 10 -21.48 46.31 21.17
CA GLY A 10 -21.00 46.53 19.80
C GLY A 10 -21.67 45.64 18.74
N TYR A 11 -22.72 44.89 19.11
CA TYR A 11 -23.46 44.01 18.21
C TYR A 11 -24.97 44.22 18.32
N GLU A 12 -25.63 44.26 17.17
CA GLU A 12 -27.08 44.46 17.05
C GLU A 12 -27.86 43.35 17.78
N TYR A 13 -27.38 42.11 17.67
CA TYR A 13 -27.94 40.96 18.38
C TYR A 13 -26.90 40.30 19.28
N THR A 14 -27.31 39.91 20.49
CA THR A 14 -26.41 39.24 21.45
C THR A 14 -25.80 37.93 20.91
N VAL A 15 -26.47 37.24 19.98
CA VAL A 15 -25.96 36.03 19.31
C VAL A 15 -24.78 36.28 18.37
N GLN A 16 -24.55 37.53 17.96
CA GLN A 16 -23.41 37.91 17.12
C GLN A 16 -22.14 38.13 17.95
N ASN A 17 -22.23 38.17 19.29
CA ASN A 17 -21.09 38.38 20.16
C ASN A 17 -20.17 37.14 20.19
N PRO A 18 -18.91 37.22 19.70
CA PRO A 18 -17.98 36.11 19.64
C PRO A 18 -17.68 35.50 21.02
N ASN A 19 -17.59 36.35 22.05
CA ASN A 19 -17.25 35.94 23.42
C ASN A 19 -18.38 35.17 24.13
N ARG A 20 -19.56 35.08 23.52
CA ARG A 20 -20.72 34.35 24.07
C ARG A 20 -21.16 33.19 23.19
N GLN A 21 -20.48 32.94 22.06
CA GLN A 21 -20.81 31.85 21.14
C GLN A 21 -20.89 30.50 21.88
N ASP A 22 -19.92 30.19 22.74
CA ASP A 22 -19.90 28.94 23.51
C ASP A 22 -21.08 28.84 24.50
N GLU A 23 -21.42 29.95 25.19
CA GLU A 23 -22.57 30.01 26.09
C GLU A 23 -23.88 29.72 25.33
N PHE A 24 -24.04 30.30 24.13
CA PHE A 24 -25.21 30.09 23.29
C PHE A 24 -25.30 28.66 22.76
N GLN A 25 -24.17 28.06 22.36
CA GLN A 25 -24.12 26.67 21.92
C GLN A 25 -24.52 25.71 23.06
N ILE A 26 -24.02 25.94 24.28
CA ILE A 26 -24.37 25.14 25.46
C ILE A 26 -25.87 25.28 25.80
N LYS A 27 -26.41 26.52 25.80
CA LYS A 27 -27.84 26.77 26.06
C LYS A 27 -28.73 26.11 24.99
N ARG A 28 -28.40 26.29 23.71
CA ARG A 28 -29.12 25.62 22.59
C ARG A 28 -29.11 24.11 22.75
N ARG A 29 -27.96 23.52 23.09
CA ARG A 29 -27.82 22.08 23.30
C ARG A 29 -28.69 21.58 24.45
N LYS A 30 -28.69 22.25 25.61
CA LYS A 30 -29.57 21.92 26.74
C LYS A 30 -31.05 21.95 26.35
N THR A 31 -31.48 22.97 25.61
CA THR A 31 -32.86 23.09 25.13
C THR A 31 -33.23 21.98 24.14
N ARG A 32 -32.35 21.62 23.22
CA ARG A 32 -32.58 20.54 22.24
C ARG A 32 -32.72 19.16 22.90
N ILE A 33 -31.89 18.86 23.90
CA ILE A 33 -32.01 17.63 24.69
C ILE A 33 -33.32 17.63 25.48
N LYS A 34 -33.64 18.74 26.18
CA LYS A 34 -34.89 18.89 26.95
C LYS A 34 -36.14 18.66 26.10
N ASN A 35 -36.13 19.16 24.86
CA ASN A 35 -37.26 19.07 23.95
C ASN A 35 -37.26 17.79 23.09
N GLY A 36 -36.36 16.84 23.36
CA GLY A 36 -36.31 15.55 22.64
C GLY A 36 -35.77 15.62 21.21
N TYR A 37 -35.30 16.80 20.75
CA TYR A 37 -34.70 16.97 19.42
C TYR A 37 -33.29 16.40 19.31
N GLU A 38 -32.67 16.03 20.44
CA GLU A 38 -31.32 15.50 20.49
C GLU A 38 -31.21 14.42 21.57
N VAL A 39 -31.00 13.18 21.14
CA VAL A 39 -30.85 12.02 22.03
C VAL A 39 -29.40 11.93 22.48
N SER A 40 -29.19 11.88 23.80
CA SER A 40 -27.87 11.69 24.41
C SER A 40 -27.84 10.40 25.22
N TYR A 41 -26.68 9.76 25.25
CA TYR A 41 -26.44 8.58 26.07
C TYR A 41 -25.26 8.87 27.00
N LYS A 42 -25.53 8.77 28.32
CA LYS A 42 -24.59 9.17 29.38
C LYS A 42 -24.03 10.59 29.17
N GLY A 43 -24.88 11.53 28.75
CA GLY A 43 -24.51 12.93 28.52
C GLY A 43 -23.74 13.20 27.22
N LYS A 44 -23.42 12.18 26.42
CA LYS A 44 -22.72 12.30 25.13
C LYS A 44 -23.67 12.09 23.96
N THR A 45 -23.46 12.86 22.90
CA THR A 45 -24.14 12.71 21.61
C THR A 45 -23.56 11.52 20.85
N ALA A 46 -24.29 11.02 19.85
CA ALA A 46 -23.77 9.99 18.95
C ALA A 46 -22.44 10.40 18.27
N LYS A 47 -22.25 11.70 17.98
CA LYS A 47 -21.01 12.24 17.39
C LYS A 47 -19.84 12.19 18.38
N GLU A 48 -20.07 12.54 19.63
CA GLU A 48 -19.06 12.46 20.69
C GLU A 48 -18.71 11.00 21.00
N LEU A 49 -19.72 10.12 21.12
CA LEU A 49 -19.52 8.68 21.34
C LEU A 49 -18.75 8.03 20.18
N ALA A 50 -19.06 8.38 18.93
CA ALA A 50 -18.33 7.90 17.77
C ALA A 50 -16.86 8.35 17.79
N LYS A 51 -16.61 9.61 18.19
CA LYS A 51 -15.26 10.16 18.33
C LYS A 51 -14.47 9.45 19.42
N ASP A 52 -15.08 9.18 20.57
CA ASP A 52 -14.43 8.51 21.71
C ASP A 52 -13.90 7.12 21.35
N ILE A 53 -14.65 6.36 20.54
CA ILE A 53 -14.24 5.02 20.10
C ILE A 53 -13.51 5.03 18.73
N GLY A 54 -13.19 6.20 18.20
CA GLY A 54 -12.36 6.37 17.01
C GLY A 54 -13.01 5.94 15.68
N ILE A 55 -14.34 6.04 15.54
CA ILE A 55 -15.06 5.73 14.29
C ILE A 55 -15.89 6.92 13.78
N ASN A 56 -16.21 6.94 12.48
CA ASN A 56 -17.09 7.97 11.93
C ASN A 56 -18.56 7.77 12.35
N LEU A 57 -19.33 8.87 12.36
CA LEU A 57 -20.73 8.87 12.82
C LEU A 57 -21.63 7.89 12.05
N THR A 58 -21.44 7.75 10.74
CA THR A 58 -22.21 6.82 9.90
C THR A 58 -21.95 5.36 10.30
N SER A 59 -20.68 5.01 10.52
CA SER A 59 -20.28 3.69 11.02
C SER A 59 -20.80 3.43 12.43
N PHE A 60 -20.81 4.45 13.29
CA PHE A 60 -21.43 4.36 14.61
C PHE A 60 -22.93 4.05 14.53
N HIS A 61 -23.69 4.77 13.71
CA HIS A 61 -25.13 4.48 13.51
C HIS A 61 -25.40 3.09 12.94
N LYS A 62 -24.57 2.61 12.00
CA LYS A 62 -24.67 1.22 11.49
C LYS A 62 -24.40 0.21 12.61
N ARG A 63 -23.39 0.46 13.45
CA ARG A 63 -23.02 -0.40 14.58
C ARG A 63 -24.12 -0.44 15.64
N VAL A 64 -24.68 0.71 16.02
CA VAL A 64 -25.80 0.80 16.96
C VAL A 64 -27.01 0.03 16.44
N ARG A 65 -27.34 0.13 15.15
CA ARG A 65 -28.44 -0.65 14.55
C ARG A 65 -28.23 -2.16 14.61
N LYS A 66 -26.98 -2.62 14.50
CA LYS A 66 -26.64 -4.05 14.48
C LYS A 66 -26.52 -4.66 15.88
N LEU A 67 -25.91 -3.93 16.82
CA LEU A 67 -25.47 -4.47 18.11
C LEU A 67 -26.23 -3.88 19.31
N GLY A 68 -27.04 -2.83 19.10
CA GLY A 68 -27.55 -2.00 20.19
C GLY A 68 -26.53 -1.00 20.72
N LEU A 69 -27.00 0.06 21.35
CA LEU A 69 -26.18 1.20 21.77
C LEU A 69 -25.13 0.84 22.83
N GLU A 70 -25.52 0.06 23.85
CA GLU A 70 -24.65 -0.30 24.97
C GLU A 70 -23.45 -1.14 24.53
N VAL A 71 -23.66 -2.04 23.57
CA VAL A 71 -22.60 -2.85 22.98
C VAL A 71 -21.77 -1.98 22.03
N ALA A 72 -22.42 -1.15 21.20
CA ALA A 72 -21.75 -0.32 20.21
C ALA A 72 -20.72 0.67 20.81
N VAL A 73 -20.99 1.23 21.99
CA VAL A 73 -20.07 2.15 22.69
C VAL A 73 -18.91 1.45 23.40
N LYS A 74 -19.04 0.15 23.70
CA LYS A 74 -17.98 -0.68 24.30
C LYS A 74 -17.17 -1.44 23.26
N THR A 75 -17.73 -1.61 22.06
CA THR A 75 -17.07 -2.32 20.96
C THR A 75 -15.92 -1.47 20.48
N GLU A 76 -14.70 -2.01 20.54
CA GLU A 76 -13.53 -1.33 19.99
C GLU A 76 -13.70 -1.07 18.48
N LYS A 77 -12.88 -0.18 17.95
CA LYS A 77 -12.77 -0.03 16.50
C LYS A 77 -12.41 -1.39 15.92
N HIS A 78 -13.18 -1.83 14.91
CA HIS A 78 -12.84 -3.03 14.18
C HIS A 78 -11.59 -2.72 13.34
N THR A 79 -10.43 -3.05 13.87
CA THR A 79 -9.19 -3.12 13.10
C THR A 79 -9.24 -4.41 12.31
N THR A 80 -9.06 -4.34 10.99
CA THR A 80 -9.01 -5.57 10.19
C THR A 80 -7.85 -6.45 10.66
N TYR A 81 -7.96 -7.77 10.51
CA TYR A 81 -6.88 -8.69 10.84
C TYR A 81 -5.56 -8.28 10.15
N LEU A 82 -5.65 -7.84 8.90
CA LEU A 82 -4.54 -7.33 8.09
C LEU A 82 -3.85 -6.13 8.73
N GLU A 83 -4.62 -5.11 9.12
CA GLU A 83 -4.09 -3.95 9.82
C GLU A 83 -3.44 -4.35 11.15
N SER A 84 -4.05 -5.28 11.89
CA SER A 84 -3.55 -5.71 13.20
C SER A 84 -2.19 -6.42 13.14
N ILE A 85 -1.90 -7.14 12.05
CA ILE A 85 -0.61 -7.82 11.86
C ILE A 85 0.51 -6.79 11.70
N LEU A 86 0.29 -5.79 10.85
CA LEU A 86 1.29 -4.76 10.59
C LEU A 86 1.43 -3.80 11.77
N SER A 87 0.33 -3.39 12.42
CA SER A 87 0.38 -2.47 13.56
C SER A 87 1.19 -3.04 14.72
N LYS A 88 0.99 -4.32 15.08
CA LYS A 88 1.78 -5.02 16.10
C LYS A 88 3.27 -5.01 15.77
N TRP A 89 3.62 -5.17 14.49
CA TRP A 89 5.01 -5.10 14.06
C TRP A 89 5.56 -3.67 14.14
N PHE A 90 4.80 -2.66 13.71
CA PHE A 90 5.18 -1.26 13.83
C PHE A 90 5.43 -0.85 15.28
N ASP A 91 4.55 -1.24 16.20
CA ASP A 91 4.72 -1.01 17.64
C ASP A 91 6.00 -1.69 18.16
N LYS A 92 6.26 -2.93 17.74
CA LYS A 92 7.47 -3.67 18.13
C LYS A 92 8.75 -2.97 17.69
N ILE A 93 8.79 -2.40 16.48
CA ILE A 93 9.94 -1.65 15.98
C ILE A 93 9.95 -0.18 16.43
N LYS A 94 8.96 0.24 17.24
CA LYS A 94 8.83 1.59 17.80
C LYS A 94 8.86 2.69 16.74
N ILE A 95 8.26 2.44 15.57
CA ILE A 95 8.17 3.42 14.49
C ILE A 95 6.93 4.30 14.70
N LYS A 96 7.04 5.60 14.39
CA LYS A 96 5.92 6.52 14.44
C LYS A 96 5.02 6.33 13.22
N TYR A 97 3.74 6.07 13.44
CA TYR A 97 2.74 5.96 12.38
C TYR A 97 1.35 6.45 12.82
N GLN A 98 0.46 6.66 11.86
CA GLN A 98 -0.96 6.95 12.07
C GLN A 98 -1.79 5.93 11.29
N THR A 99 -2.90 5.47 11.87
CA THR A 99 -3.87 4.62 11.15
C THR A 99 -4.99 5.44 10.54
N GLN A 100 -5.57 4.97 9.43
CA GLN A 100 -6.76 5.56 8.82
C GLN A 100 -6.57 7.06 8.51
N PHE A 101 -5.44 7.37 7.85
CA PHE A 101 -5.03 8.73 7.50
C PHE A 101 -5.90 9.26 6.35
N TYR A 102 -6.60 10.36 6.60
CA TYR A 102 -7.51 10.98 5.62
C TYR A 102 -6.79 11.98 4.72
N ILE A 103 -6.98 11.85 3.42
CA ILE A 103 -6.46 12.78 2.42
C ILE A 103 -7.43 12.90 1.24
N LYS A 104 -7.91 14.14 0.98
CA LYS A 104 -8.73 14.49 -0.20
C LYS A 104 -9.89 13.50 -0.47
N GLY A 105 -10.62 13.08 0.55
CA GLY A 105 -11.75 12.16 0.41
C GLY A 105 -11.39 10.68 0.35
N LYS A 106 -10.10 10.33 0.51
CA LYS A 106 -9.59 8.96 0.60
C LYS A 106 -8.98 8.72 1.97
N ILE A 107 -8.89 7.45 2.36
CA ILE A 107 -8.29 7.01 3.60
C ILE A 107 -7.21 5.98 3.24
N ALA A 108 -6.01 6.18 3.77
CA ALA A 108 -4.92 5.21 3.77
C ALA A 108 -4.88 4.47 5.11
N ASP A 109 -4.60 3.16 5.08
CA ASP A 109 -4.60 2.34 6.29
C ASP A 109 -3.50 2.75 7.25
N PHE A 110 -2.30 3.03 6.75
CA PHE A 110 -1.18 3.54 7.55
C PHE A 110 -0.47 4.72 6.89
N TYR A 111 -0.03 5.66 7.72
CA TYR A 111 0.79 6.80 7.35
C TYR A 111 2.01 6.93 8.25
N PHE A 112 3.20 7.05 7.64
CA PHE A 112 4.47 7.27 8.33
C PHE A 112 4.93 8.71 8.06
N PRO A 113 4.69 9.64 9.00
CA PRO A 113 4.90 11.07 8.76
C PRO A 113 6.33 11.44 8.44
N ASP A 114 7.30 10.76 9.05
CA ASP A 114 8.71 11.12 8.89
C ASP A 114 9.28 10.62 7.53
N TYR A 115 8.49 9.88 6.75
CA TYR A 115 8.89 9.26 5.48
C TYR A 115 7.98 9.61 4.30
N ASN A 116 6.88 10.35 4.54
CA ASN A 116 5.80 10.55 3.57
C ASN A 116 5.32 9.24 2.92
N LEU A 117 5.32 8.14 3.69
CA LEU A 117 4.96 6.81 3.22
C LEU A 117 3.51 6.50 3.61
N LEU A 118 2.74 6.02 2.64
CA LEU A 118 1.39 5.48 2.85
C LEU A 118 1.39 3.98 2.56
N ILE A 119 0.68 3.20 3.38
CA ILE A 119 0.48 1.77 3.16
C ILE A 119 -1.02 1.47 3.13
N GLU A 120 -1.39 0.63 2.17
CA GLU A 120 -2.74 0.11 1.96
C GLU A 120 -2.71 -1.42 2.08
N THR A 121 -3.72 -1.95 2.76
CA THR A 121 -3.94 -3.38 3.01
C THR A 121 -5.25 -3.80 2.35
N ASP A 122 -5.15 -4.25 1.11
CA ASP A 122 -6.31 -4.52 0.25
C ASP A 122 -6.87 -5.93 0.52
N GLY A 123 -8.02 -5.99 1.21
CA GLY A 123 -8.78 -7.24 1.38
C GLY A 123 -9.32 -7.76 0.05
N LEU A 124 -9.12 -9.06 -0.23
CA LEU A 124 -9.38 -9.60 -1.58
C LEU A 124 -10.84 -9.50 -2.01
N TYR A 125 -11.77 -9.75 -1.08
CA TYR A 125 -13.20 -9.65 -1.33
C TYR A 125 -13.63 -8.20 -1.63
N TRP A 126 -13.27 -7.27 -0.74
CA TRP A 126 -13.70 -5.87 -0.79
C TRP A 126 -13.14 -5.10 -1.99
N HIS A 127 -11.95 -5.50 -2.46
CA HIS A 127 -11.26 -4.88 -3.59
C HIS A 127 -11.44 -5.64 -4.91
N SER A 128 -12.27 -6.69 -4.92
CA SER A 128 -12.64 -7.40 -6.15
C SER A 128 -13.68 -6.63 -6.96
N ASP A 129 -13.76 -6.89 -8.26
CA ASP A 129 -14.74 -6.29 -9.17
C ASP A 129 -16.19 -6.73 -8.94
N ALA A 130 -16.41 -7.71 -8.06
CA ALA A 130 -17.73 -8.04 -7.53
C ALA A 130 -18.26 -6.98 -6.56
N ILE A 131 -17.37 -6.23 -5.90
CA ILE A 131 -17.71 -5.20 -4.90
C ILE A 131 -17.28 -3.80 -5.34
N MET A 132 -16.07 -3.69 -5.88
CA MET A 132 -15.44 -2.47 -6.38
C MET A 132 -15.50 -2.44 -7.91
N THR A 133 -16.55 -1.85 -8.46
CA THR A 133 -16.80 -1.85 -9.91
C THR A 133 -15.94 -0.86 -10.72
N ASP A 134 -15.31 0.12 -10.07
CA ASP A 134 -14.35 1.02 -10.74
C ASP A 134 -12.98 0.35 -10.89
N ASN A 135 -12.72 -0.19 -12.07
CA ASN A 135 -11.46 -0.85 -12.42
C ASN A 135 -10.23 0.08 -12.30
N ASN A 136 -10.42 1.40 -12.26
CA ASN A 136 -9.35 2.38 -12.10
C ASN A 136 -9.22 2.88 -10.64
N TYR A 137 -9.94 2.30 -9.69
CA TYR A 137 -9.95 2.75 -8.28
C TYR A 137 -8.53 2.87 -7.71
N HIS A 138 -7.72 1.80 -7.79
CA HIS A 138 -6.36 1.79 -7.23
C HIS A 138 -5.39 2.70 -7.99
N VAL A 139 -5.55 2.81 -9.31
CA VAL A 139 -4.77 3.74 -10.14
C VAL A 139 -5.02 5.19 -9.70
N LYS A 140 -6.30 5.58 -9.60
CA LYS A 140 -6.71 6.93 -9.15
C LYS A 140 -6.26 7.20 -7.71
N LYS A 141 -6.40 6.23 -6.80
CA LYS A 141 -5.98 6.36 -5.39
C LYS A 141 -4.47 6.56 -5.28
N ARG A 142 -3.69 5.74 -6.00
CA ARG A 142 -2.23 5.86 -6.08
C ARG A 142 -1.81 7.22 -6.64
N GLN A 143 -2.42 7.67 -7.73
CA GLN A 143 -2.09 8.95 -8.34
C GLN A 143 -2.38 10.10 -7.38
N LEU A 144 -3.53 10.08 -6.70
CA LEU A 144 -3.88 11.06 -5.67
C LEU A 144 -2.82 11.12 -4.56
N TYR A 145 -2.30 9.97 -4.11
CA TYR A 145 -1.23 9.96 -3.11
C TYR A 145 0.07 10.57 -3.63
N ILE A 146 0.49 10.21 -4.83
CA ILE A 146 1.70 10.75 -5.46
C ILE A 146 1.59 12.26 -5.68
N ASP A 147 0.46 12.74 -6.20
CA ASP A 147 0.20 14.16 -6.46
C ASP A 147 0.22 15.01 -5.18
N ASN A 148 0.03 14.38 -4.02
CA ASN A 148 0.11 15.04 -2.71
C ASN A 148 1.44 14.76 -1.98
N GLY A 149 2.47 14.28 -2.69
CA GLY A 149 3.83 14.15 -2.16
C GLY A 149 4.08 12.87 -1.36
N TYR A 150 3.18 11.89 -1.41
CA TYR A 150 3.35 10.62 -0.71
C TYR A 150 3.92 9.52 -1.61
N THR A 151 4.65 8.60 -0.99
CA THR A 151 5.01 7.31 -1.59
C THR A 151 4.01 6.26 -1.12
N PRO A 152 3.14 5.73 -1.99
CA PRO A 152 2.20 4.70 -1.58
C PRO A 152 2.69 3.27 -1.86
N LEU A 153 2.36 2.35 -0.98
CA LEU A 153 2.51 0.90 -1.15
C LEU A 153 1.16 0.20 -0.95
N PHE A 154 0.83 -0.73 -1.84
CA PHE A 154 -0.43 -1.48 -1.79
C PHE A 154 -0.16 -2.98 -1.67
N PHE A 155 -0.55 -3.59 -0.55
CA PHE A 155 -0.37 -5.02 -0.30
C PHE A 155 -1.71 -5.73 -0.26
N ARG A 156 -1.84 -6.83 -1.00
CA ARG A 156 -3.04 -7.65 -0.97
C ARG A 156 -3.04 -8.57 0.26
N GLU A 157 -4.23 -8.93 0.72
CA GLU A 157 -4.44 -9.83 1.86
C GLU A 157 -3.67 -11.16 1.76
N ASP A 158 -3.65 -11.82 0.59
CA ASP A 158 -2.90 -13.06 0.42
C ASP A 158 -1.38 -12.88 0.47
N GLU A 159 -0.88 -11.72 0.04
CA GLU A 159 0.54 -11.37 0.17
C GLU A 159 0.89 -11.14 1.66
N LEU A 160 0.03 -10.46 2.41
CA LEU A 160 0.20 -10.24 3.85
C LEU A 160 0.17 -11.55 4.64
N ASN A 161 -0.74 -12.46 4.29
CA ASN A 161 -0.87 -13.74 4.97
C ASN A 161 0.32 -14.68 4.70
N ASN A 162 0.83 -14.69 3.45
CA ASN A 162 1.79 -15.72 3.03
C ASN A 162 3.23 -15.21 2.89
N LYS A 163 3.45 -13.89 2.82
CA LYS A 163 4.75 -13.27 2.49
C LYS A 163 5.08 -12.09 3.40
N LEU A 164 4.62 -12.17 4.65
CA LEU A 164 4.75 -11.09 5.62
C LEU A 164 6.19 -10.60 5.78
N ASP A 165 7.18 -11.49 5.83
CA ASP A 165 8.58 -11.09 6.04
C ASP A 165 9.17 -10.36 4.82
N ILE A 166 8.76 -10.71 3.61
CA ILE A 166 9.12 -9.97 2.39
C ILE A 166 8.47 -8.58 2.43
N ILE A 167 7.20 -8.48 2.83
CA ILE A 167 6.50 -7.20 2.95
C ILE A 167 7.15 -6.30 4.00
N LYS A 168 7.49 -6.85 5.17
CA LYS A 168 8.25 -6.15 6.21
C LYS A 168 9.57 -5.63 5.64
N SER A 169 10.31 -6.46 4.89
CA SER A 169 11.55 -6.02 4.23
C SER A 169 11.34 -4.88 3.23
N VAL A 170 10.27 -4.91 2.43
CA VAL A 170 9.94 -3.82 1.49
C VAL A 170 9.63 -2.53 2.24
N ILE A 171 8.84 -2.60 3.32
CA ILE A 171 8.51 -1.45 4.15
C ILE A 171 9.77 -0.92 4.86
N SER A 172 10.55 -1.80 5.49
CA SER A 172 11.82 -1.46 6.14
C SER A 172 12.79 -0.77 5.17
N ASN A 173 12.83 -1.18 3.90
CA ASN A 173 13.64 -0.49 2.90
C ASN A 173 13.18 0.95 2.68
N LYS A 174 11.86 1.21 2.60
CA LYS A 174 11.30 2.57 2.51
C LYS A 174 11.52 3.41 3.76
N LEU A 175 11.56 2.76 4.93
CA LEU A 175 11.88 3.39 6.21
C LEU A 175 13.40 3.59 6.43
N GLY A 176 14.25 3.18 5.47
CA GLY A 176 15.70 3.24 5.59
C GLY A 176 16.30 2.29 6.64
N ASN A 177 15.50 1.34 7.15
CA ASN A 177 15.84 0.41 8.22
C ASN A 177 16.23 -0.98 7.66
N THR A 178 17.22 -1.00 6.77
CA THR A 178 17.76 -2.23 6.16
C THR A 178 19.28 -2.23 6.25
N ILE A 179 19.88 -3.41 6.23
CA ILE A 179 21.34 -3.59 6.18
C ILE A 179 21.82 -3.10 4.81
N LYS A 180 22.70 -2.10 4.81
CA LYS A 180 23.25 -1.53 3.58
C LYS A 180 24.56 -2.24 3.24
N LEU A 181 24.63 -2.81 2.05
CA LEU A 181 25.84 -3.41 1.51
C LEU A 181 26.16 -2.79 0.15
N GLY A 182 27.41 -2.42 -0.10
CA GLY A 182 27.81 -1.94 -1.41
C GLY A 182 27.98 -3.10 -2.37
N ALA A 183 27.37 -3.03 -3.56
CA ALA A 183 27.55 -4.08 -4.55
C ALA A 183 29.02 -4.32 -4.89
N ARG A 184 29.91 -3.31 -4.79
CA ARG A 184 31.37 -3.42 -4.99
C ARG A 184 32.07 -4.42 -4.04
N GLN A 185 31.48 -4.71 -2.89
CA GLN A 185 32.00 -5.68 -1.91
C GLN A 185 31.61 -7.12 -2.27
N CYS A 186 30.74 -7.29 -3.26
CA CYS A 186 30.27 -8.60 -3.68
C CYS A 186 31.11 -9.17 -4.84
N VAL A 187 31.10 -10.49 -4.96
CA VAL A 187 31.48 -11.19 -6.19
C VAL A 187 30.24 -11.32 -7.08
N CYS A 188 30.40 -11.11 -8.39
CA CYS A 188 29.32 -11.22 -9.35
C CYS A 188 29.51 -12.50 -10.18
N GLU A 189 28.47 -13.33 -10.28
CA GLU A 189 28.55 -14.66 -10.88
C GLU A 189 27.27 -14.99 -11.66
N ARG A 190 27.39 -15.83 -12.70
CA ARG A 190 26.26 -16.47 -13.38
C ARG A 190 26.14 -17.90 -12.86
N LEU A 191 24.96 -18.27 -12.36
CA LEU A 191 24.69 -19.66 -11.99
C LEU A 191 24.56 -20.51 -13.26
N ASP A 192 25.21 -21.67 -13.24
CA ASP A 192 25.08 -22.67 -14.29
C ASP A 192 23.75 -23.44 -14.18
N ASP A 193 23.53 -24.37 -15.10
CA ASP A 193 22.27 -25.11 -15.17
C ASP A 193 22.03 -26.01 -13.95
N LYS A 194 23.08 -26.59 -13.35
CA LYS A 194 22.94 -27.43 -12.15
C LYS A 194 22.58 -26.59 -10.91
N ASP A 195 22.99 -25.33 -10.85
CA ASP A 195 22.76 -24.45 -9.70
C ASP A 195 21.56 -23.50 -9.83
N LYS A 196 20.83 -23.54 -10.96
CA LYS A 196 19.60 -22.75 -11.18
C LYS A 196 18.54 -22.92 -10.09
N TYR A 197 18.50 -24.05 -9.39
CA TYR A 197 17.56 -24.26 -8.29
C TYR A 197 17.85 -23.32 -7.11
N ILE A 198 19.12 -22.99 -6.84
CA ILE A 198 19.53 -22.05 -5.78
C ILE A 198 18.93 -20.67 -6.05
N GLY A 199 19.11 -20.16 -7.27
CA GLY A 199 18.51 -18.88 -7.68
C GLY A 199 16.99 -18.88 -7.67
N ARG A 200 16.34 -20.01 -8.03
CA ARG A 200 14.88 -20.16 -7.91
C ARG A 200 14.42 -20.07 -6.46
N HIS A 201 15.07 -20.78 -5.53
CA HIS A 201 14.74 -20.73 -4.11
C HIS A 201 14.97 -19.35 -3.53
N PHE A 202 16.09 -18.71 -3.88
CA PHE A 202 16.34 -17.33 -3.47
C PHE A 202 15.19 -16.38 -3.88
N CYS A 203 14.75 -16.44 -5.14
CA CYS A 203 13.61 -15.64 -5.61
C CYS A 203 12.30 -16.00 -4.91
N ARG A 204 12.05 -17.30 -4.62
CA ARG A 204 10.86 -17.75 -3.89
C ARG A 204 10.74 -17.05 -2.54
N ASP A 205 11.88 -17.00 -1.85
CA ASP A 205 11.95 -16.64 -0.44
C ASP A 205 12.13 -15.12 -0.25
N ASN A 206 12.59 -14.39 -1.28
CA ASN A 206 12.90 -12.97 -1.18
C ASN A 206 12.10 -12.05 -2.13
N HIS A 207 11.32 -12.59 -3.07
CA HIS A 207 10.55 -11.79 -4.03
C HIS A 207 9.03 -11.97 -3.84
N LEU A 208 8.26 -10.87 -3.81
CA LEU A 208 6.81 -10.89 -3.63
C LEU A 208 6.08 -11.72 -4.69
N MET A 209 6.54 -11.69 -5.94
CA MET A 209 6.01 -12.54 -7.02
C MET A 209 6.57 -13.99 -7.04
N GLY A 210 7.41 -14.38 -6.08
CA GLY A 210 8.04 -15.70 -5.99
C GLY A 210 9.02 -16.00 -7.12
N ASN A 211 9.10 -17.27 -7.52
CA ASN A 211 10.10 -17.81 -8.45
C ASN A 211 10.27 -16.99 -9.74
N GLY A 212 11.51 -16.89 -10.20
CA GLY A 212 11.87 -16.45 -11.54
C GLY A 212 12.01 -17.60 -12.53
N LYS A 213 12.20 -17.26 -13.80
CA LYS A 213 12.57 -18.20 -14.87
C LYS A 213 13.64 -17.54 -15.74
N GLY A 214 14.64 -18.33 -16.18
CA GLY A 214 15.71 -17.85 -17.06
C GLY A 214 17.11 -18.16 -16.52
N ASN A 215 18.08 -17.35 -16.95
CA ASN A 215 19.44 -17.32 -16.43
C ASN A 215 19.48 -16.52 -15.13
N TYR A 216 20.28 -16.97 -14.16
CA TYR A 216 20.42 -16.33 -12.86
C TYR A 216 21.80 -15.73 -12.74
N PHE A 217 21.85 -14.43 -12.44
CA PHE A 217 23.07 -13.72 -12.12
C PHE A 217 22.96 -13.23 -10.68
N VAL A 218 24.02 -13.43 -9.91
CA VAL A 218 23.99 -13.29 -8.46
C VAL A 218 25.12 -12.41 -7.97
N LEU A 219 24.87 -11.72 -6.86
CA LEU A 219 25.92 -11.13 -6.04
C LEU A 219 26.11 -11.99 -4.81
N LYS A 220 27.35 -12.39 -4.54
CA LYS A 220 27.76 -13.11 -3.33
C LYS A 220 28.58 -12.21 -2.41
N TYR A 221 28.32 -12.26 -1.11
CA TYR A 221 29.11 -11.62 -0.06
C TYR A 221 29.43 -12.67 0.99
N GLU A 222 30.73 -12.90 1.27
CA GLU A 222 31.19 -13.97 2.15
C GLU A 222 30.52 -15.31 1.81
N ASP A 223 30.61 -15.71 0.53
CA ASP A 223 30.01 -16.93 -0.06
C ASP A 223 28.47 -17.03 -0.05
N ASN A 224 27.78 -16.08 0.57
CA ASN A 224 26.33 -16.04 0.64
C ASN A 224 25.74 -15.21 -0.51
N ILE A 225 24.73 -15.74 -1.21
CA ILE A 225 23.99 -14.96 -2.21
C ILE A 225 23.19 -13.87 -1.48
N VAL A 226 23.43 -12.61 -1.85
CA VAL A 226 22.77 -11.44 -1.26
C VAL A 226 21.85 -10.71 -2.24
N CYS A 227 21.99 -10.96 -3.55
CA CYS A 227 21.12 -10.39 -4.58
C CYS A 227 21.08 -11.27 -5.82
N VAL A 228 19.93 -11.31 -6.48
CA VAL A 228 19.69 -12.07 -7.71
C VAL A 228 18.98 -11.20 -8.73
N ILE A 229 19.44 -11.24 -9.98
CA ILE A 229 18.65 -10.90 -11.17
C ILE A 229 18.43 -12.18 -11.98
N CYS A 230 17.19 -12.41 -12.38
CA CYS A 230 16.81 -13.52 -13.24
C CYS A 230 16.32 -12.98 -14.57
N ILE A 231 16.89 -13.45 -15.67
CA ILE A 231 16.65 -12.92 -17.01
C ILE A 231 16.27 -14.07 -17.95
N LYS A 232 15.09 -13.99 -18.57
CA LYS A 232 14.62 -14.97 -19.56
C LYS A 232 14.80 -14.41 -20.97
N ARG A 233 15.14 -15.30 -21.90
CA ARG A 233 15.10 -14.99 -23.33
C ARG A 233 13.64 -14.90 -23.77
N VAL A 234 13.30 -13.86 -24.51
CA VAL A 234 11.97 -13.67 -25.13
C VAL A 234 12.03 -14.15 -26.58
N LYS A 235 12.93 -13.56 -27.37
CA LYS A 235 13.19 -13.91 -28.76
C LYS A 235 14.62 -13.53 -29.10
N ASP A 236 15.35 -14.35 -29.86
CA ASP A 236 16.73 -14.06 -30.29
C ASP A 236 17.62 -13.54 -29.14
N LYS A 237 18.12 -12.30 -29.25
CA LYS A 237 18.92 -11.61 -28.24
C LYS A 237 18.12 -10.57 -27.43
N ASP A 238 16.80 -10.65 -27.46
CA ASP A 238 15.89 -9.86 -26.65
C ASP A 238 15.51 -10.61 -25.38
N TYR A 239 15.69 -9.94 -24.25
CA TYR A 239 15.53 -10.53 -22.93
C TYR A 239 14.55 -9.75 -22.05
N GLU A 240 14.03 -10.41 -21.02
CA GLU A 240 13.18 -9.80 -19.99
C GLU A 240 13.71 -10.16 -18.59
N ILE A 241 13.80 -9.15 -17.71
CA ILE A 241 14.01 -9.38 -16.28
C ILE A 241 12.76 -10.05 -15.72
N SER A 242 12.87 -11.34 -15.42
CA SER A 242 11.77 -12.08 -14.78
C SER A 242 11.69 -11.77 -13.29
N ARG A 243 12.84 -11.65 -12.59
CA ARG A 243 12.90 -11.27 -11.17
C ARG A 243 14.16 -10.47 -10.86
N PHE A 244 14.05 -9.58 -9.91
CA PHE A 244 15.18 -8.91 -9.29
C PHE A 244 14.88 -8.73 -7.80
N CYS A 245 15.67 -9.31 -6.91
CA CYS A 245 15.48 -9.20 -5.47
C CYS A 245 16.82 -9.24 -4.73
N SER A 246 16.87 -8.54 -3.60
CA SER A 246 17.92 -8.67 -2.60
C SER A 246 17.45 -9.61 -1.49
N LEU A 247 18.39 -10.07 -0.66
CA LEU A 247 18.08 -10.81 0.55
C LEU A 247 17.15 -9.98 1.45
N ILE A 248 16.19 -10.62 2.13
CA ILE A 248 15.28 -9.97 3.07
C ILE A 248 16.08 -9.11 4.07
N ASN A 249 15.62 -7.87 4.27
CA ASN A 249 16.21 -6.82 5.10
C ASN A 249 17.56 -6.27 4.63
N TYR A 250 18.02 -6.61 3.42
CA TYR A 250 19.21 -6.01 2.80
C TYR A 250 18.86 -4.99 1.72
N SER A 251 19.70 -3.97 1.60
CA SER A 251 19.73 -3.03 0.48
C SER A 251 21.11 -3.04 -0.14
N ILE A 252 21.22 -3.60 -1.35
CA ILE A 252 22.51 -3.75 -2.04
C ILE A 252 22.72 -2.61 -3.04
N ASN A 253 23.43 -1.57 -2.61
CA ASN A 253 23.63 -0.34 -3.38
C ASN A 253 24.42 -0.62 -4.67
N GLY A 254 23.83 -0.31 -5.82
CA GLY A 254 24.43 -0.57 -7.14
C GLY A 254 24.24 -1.99 -7.66
N ALA A 255 23.48 -2.85 -6.98
CA ALA A 255 23.30 -4.24 -7.42
C ALA A 255 22.64 -4.35 -8.79
N PHE A 256 21.56 -3.60 -9.02
CA PHE A 256 20.81 -3.64 -10.28
C PHE A 256 21.72 -3.33 -11.47
N SER A 257 22.48 -2.24 -11.42
CA SER A 257 23.35 -1.82 -12.52
C SER A 257 24.52 -2.78 -12.73
N ARG A 258 25.13 -3.29 -11.65
CA ARG A 258 26.23 -4.25 -11.74
C ARG A 258 25.79 -5.57 -12.37
N LEU A 259 24.70 -6.14 -11.86
CA LEU A 259 24.15 -7.40 -12.36
C LEU A 259 23.62 -7.28 -13.79
N MET A 260 22.94 -6.18 -14.12
CA MET A 260 22.46 -5.92 -15.47
C MET A 260 23.60 -5.81 -16.48
N LYS A 261 24.66 -5.04 -16.17
CA LYS A 261 25.83 -4.90 -17.04
C LYS A 261 26.55 -6.23 -17.26
N PHE A 262 26.73 -7.01 -16.20
CA PHE A 262 27.32 -8.34 -16.28
C PHE A 262 26.48 -9.27 -17.16
N ALA A 263 25.16 -9.31 -16.93
CA ALA A 263 24.26 -10.13 -17.75
C ALA A 263 24.22 -9.69 -19.22
N GLN A 264 24.25 -8.38 -19.50
CA GLN A 264 24.29 -7.82 -20.86
C GLN A 264 25.48 -8.39 -21.64
N GLN A 265 26.67 -8.39 -21.05
CA GLN A 265 27.90 -8.89 -21.66
C GLN A 265 27.80 -10.41 -21.90
N GLU A 266 27.48 -11.16 -20.85
CA GLU A 266 27.36 -12.63 -20.86
C GLU A 266 26.35 -13.17 -21.87
N LEU A 267 25.26 -12.43 -22.12
CA LEU A 267 24.19 -12.86 -23.02
C LEU A 267 24.20 -12.14 -24.37
N SER A 268 25.12 -11.19 -24.56
CA SER A 268 25.22 -10.36 -25.77
C SER A 268 23.86 -9.81 -26.21
N MET A 269 23.16 -9.16 -25.27
CA MET A 269 21.76 -8.73 -25.45
C MET A 269 21.61 -7.60 -26.46
N ASN A 270 20.57 -7.64 -27.28
CA ASN A 270 20.12 -6.52 -28.11
C ASN A 270 19.19 -5.59 -27.31
N SER A 271 18.30 -6.17 -26.50
CA SER A 271 17.39 -5.41 -25.66
C SER A 271 17.09 -6.13 -24.34
N LEU A 272 16.71 -5.33 -23.33
CA LEU A 272 16.25 -5.79 -22.03
C LEU A 272 14.94 -5.11 -21.65
N THR A 273 13.91 -5.92 -21.43
CA THR A 273 12.61 -5.48 -20.95
C THR A 273 12.47 -5.74 -19.45
N THR A 274 11.79 -4.85 -18.73
CA THR A 274 11.33 -5.11 -17.36
C THR A 274 9.93 -4.55 -17.14
N PHE A 275 9.20 -5.15 -16.21
CA PHE A 275 7.85 -4.76 -15.85
C PHE A 275 7.82 -4.36 -14.37
N ILE A 276 7.39 -3.13 -14.10
CA ILE A 276 7.26 -2.60 -12.74
C ILE A 276 5.82 -2.73 -12.30
N ASP A 277 5.60 -3.44 -11.19
CA ASP A 277 4.33 -3.45 -10.48
C ASP A 277 4.17 -2.12 -9.73
N LEU A 278 3.20 -1.32 -10.14
CA LEU A 278 3.04 0.04 -9.64
C LEU A 278 2.54 0.09 -8.19
N ARG A 279 2.12 -1.03 -7.62
CA ARG A 279 1.78 -1.15 -6.20
C ARG A 279 2.98 -0.95 -5.28
N TYR A 280 4.20 -1.21 -5.76
CA TYR A 280 5.42 -1.19 -4.93
C TYR A 280 6.49 -0.21 -5.40
N GLY A 281 6.38 0.33 -6.61
CA GLY A 281 7.37 1.24 -7.17
C GLY A 281 6.88 2.05 -8.36
N SER A 282 7.63 3.08 -8.73
CA SER A 282 7.37 3.89 -9.94
C SER A 282 8.13 3.39 -11.17
N GLY A 283 9.31 2.80 -10.97
CA GLY A 283 10.24 2.48 -12.05
C GLY A 283 11.04 3.69 -12.56
N SER A 284 10.81 4.89 -12.03
CA SER A 284 11.45 6.12 -12.51
C SER A 284 12.98 6.09 -12.46
N TYR A 285 13.57 5.35 -11.52
CA TYR A 285 15.02 5.18 -11.42
C TYR A 285 15.65 4.46 -12.63
N LEU A 286 14.86 3.74 -13.44
CA LEU A 286 15.34 2.99 -14.59
C LEU A 286 15.82 3.90 -15.72
N THR A 287 15.35 5.15 -15.78
CA THR A 287 15.85 6.16 -16.75
C THR A 287 17.35 6.38 -16.60
N ASN A 288 17.86 6.41 -15.36
CA ASN A 288 19.29 6.53 -15.04
C ASN A 288 20.12 5.35 -15.58
N PHE A 289 19.46 4.25 -15.92
CA PHE A 289 20.10 3.07 -16.51
C PHE A 289 19.84 2.94 -18.02
N GLY A 290 19.23 3.95 -18.67
CA GLY A 290 18.97 3.97 -20.10
C GLY A 290 17.71 3.21 -20.53
N PHE A 291 16.81 2.89 -19.60
CA PHE A 291 15.49 2.38 -19.97
C PHE A 291 14.55 3.52 -20.32
N GLN A 292 13.67 3.25 -21.28
CA GLN A 292 12.55 4.09 -21.65
C GLN A 292 11.25 3.40 -21.25
N GLN A 293 10.32 4.16 -20.67
CA GLN A 293 8.98 3.65 -20.40
C GLN A 293 8.21 3.57 -21.73
N ILE A 294 7.85 2.35 -22.13
CA ILE A 294 7.13 2.11 -23.38
C ILE A 294 5.62 2.16 -23.16
N SER A 295 5.14 1.67 -22.02
CA SER A 295 3.71 1.67 -21.71
C SER A 295 3.41 1.58 -20.23
N CYS A 296 2.20 1.99 -19.86
CA CYS A 296 1.68 1.91 -18.50
C CYS A 296 0.17 1.70 -18.56
N TYR A 297 -0.33 0.59 -18.02
CA TYR A 297 -1.76 0.26 -18.07
C TYR A 297 -2.23 -0.33 -16.73
N PRO A 298 -3.52 -0.16 -16.38
CA PRO A 298 -4.15 -0.93 -15.32
C PRO A 298 -3.94 -2.44 -15.55
N SER A 299 -3.72 -3.18 -14.48
CA SER A 299 -3.61 -4.63 -14.49
C SER A 299 -4.55 -5.21 -13.44
N PHE A 300 -4.73 -6.52 -13.48
CA PHE A 300 -5.52 -7.24 -12.50
C PHE A 300 -4.91 -8.60 -12.21
N ARG A 301 -5.37 -9.22 -11.13
CA ARG A 301 -5.24 -10.65 -10.86
C ARG A 301 -6.63 -11.25 -10.71
N TRP A 302 -6.75 -12.55 -10.91
CA TRP A 302 -7.96 -13.28 -10.52
C TRP A 302 -7.91 -13.56 -9.02
N THR A 303 -9.05 -13.55 -8.35
CA THR A 303 -9.17 -13.89 -6.93
C THR A 303 -10.36 -14.80 -6.68
N ASN A 304 -10.21 -15.72 -5.73
CA ASN A 304 -11.31 -16.49 -5.16
C ASN A 304 -11.64 -16.02 -3.72
N ASN A 305 -11.29 -14.76 -3.39
CA ASN A 305 -11.38 -14.15 -2.07
C ASN A 305 -10.41 -14.70 -1.01
N HIS A 306 -9.60 -15.71 -1.32
CA HIS A 306 -8.60 -16.27 -0.41
C HIS A 306 -7.16 -16.08 -0.92
N GLN A 307 -6.97 -16.16 -2.23
CA GLN A 307 -5.67 -16.00 -2.88
C GLN A 307 -5.82 -15.44 -4.29
N THR A 308 -4.73 -14.92 -4.84
CA THR A 308 -4.70 -14.35 -6.17
C THR A 308 -3.93 -15.17 -7.19
N PHE A 309 -4.42 -15.16 -8.42
CA PHE A 309 -3.85 -15.87 -9.55
C PHE A 309 -3.49 -14.91 -10.67
N HIS A 310 -2.43 -15.25 -11.41
CA HIS A 310 -1.98 -14.46 -12.55
C HIS A 310 -3.12 -14.25 -13.55
N ARG A 311 -3.24 -13.05 -14.16
CA ARG A 311 -4.29 -12.71 -15.13
C ARG A 311 -4.43 -13.69 -16.28
N LEU A 312 -3.32 -14.30 -16.71
CA LEU A 312 -3.29 -15.28 -17.80
C LEU A 312 -3.73 -16.69 -17.38
N LYS A 313 -4.02 -16.96 -16.10
CA LYS A 313 -4.49 -18.29 -15.66
C LYS A 313 -5.83 -18.66 -16.30
N PHE A 314 -6.68 -17.65 -16.53
CA PHE A 314 -7.97 -17.81 -17.17
C PHE A 314 -8.05 -16.86 -18.36
N PRO A 315 -8.05 -17.36 -19.60
CA PRO A 315 -8.15 -16.53 -20.80
C PRO A 315 -9.45 -15.70 -20.81
N SER A 316 -9.35 -14.45 -21.28
CA SER A 316 -10.48 -13.51 -21.37
C SER A 316 -11.26 -13.39 -20.06
N ASN A 317 -12.56 -13.67 -20.08
CA ASN A 317 -13.45 -13.59 -18.92
C ASN A 317 -13.81 -14.97 -18.36
N SER A 318 -13.10 -16.03 -18.75
CA SER A 318 -13.40 -17.41 -18.32
C SER A 318 -13.24 -17.66 -16.81
N GLY A 319 -12.57 -16.76 -16.09
CA GLY A 319 -12.45 -16.81 -14.63
C GLY A 319 -13.81 -16.67 -13.92
N TYR A 320 -14.72 -15.83 -14.44
CA TYR A 320 -16.03 -15.65 -13.82
C TYR A 320 -16.88 -16.93 -13.84
N ASN A 321 -16.79 -17.71 -14.93
CA ASN A 321 -17.47 -19.01 -15.04
C ASN A 321 -17.02 -20.02 -13.98
N LYS A 322 -15.88 -19.77 -13.33
CA LYS A 322 -15.33 -20.59 -12.24
C LYS A 322 -15.50 -19.94 -10.86
N GLY A 323 -16.32 -18.89 -10.75
CA GLY A 323 -16.58 -18.17 -9.50
C GLY A 323 -15.45 -17.23 -9.06
N PHE A 324 -14.51 -16.88 -9.95
CA PHE A 324 -13.46 -15.92 -9.64
C PHE A 324 -13.89 -14.50 -9.98
N ALA A 325 -13.41 -13.55 -9.20
CA ALA A 325 -13.51 -12.12 -9.48
C ALA A 325 -12.16 -11.56 -9.90
N LYS A 326 -12.12 -10.39 -10.52
CA LYS A 326 -10.86 -9.66 -10.79
C LYS A 326 -10.56 -8.73 -9.63
N ILE A 327 -9.30 -8.65 -9.24
CA ILE A 327 -8.78 -7.61 -8.35
C ILE A 327 -7.85 -6.71 -9.16
N TRP A 328 -8.37 -5.55 -9.58
CA TRP A 328 -7.61 -4.54 -10.31
C TRP A 328 -6.58 -3.89 -9.40
N ASP A 329 -5.37 -3.66 -9.90
CA ASP A 329 -4.27 -3.06 -9.15
C ASP A 329 -3.92 -1.65 -9.66
N CYS A 330 -2.86 -1.07 -9.10
CA CYS A 330 -2.30 0.21 -9.51
C CYS A 330 -1.70 0.21 -10.93
N GLY A 331 -1.69 -0.92 -11.63
CA GLY A 331 -1.16 -1.06 -12.97
C GLY A 331 0.27 -1.60 -13.04
N GLN A 332 0.72 -1.74 -14.27
CA GLN A 332 2.06 -2.21 -14.60
C GLN A 332 2.67 -1.31 -15.66
N ALA A 333 3.93 -0.92 -15.45
CA ALA A 333 4.71 -0.15 -16.42
C ALA A 333 5.75 -1.03 -17.10
N LYS A 334 5.77 -1.02 -18.44
CA LYS A 334 6.79 -1.69 -19.25
C LYS A 334 7.93 -0.72 -19.54
N TRP A 335 9.14 -1.15 -19.24
CA TRP A 335 10.38 -0.42 -19.49
C TRP A 335 11.27 -1.24 -20.40
N VAL A 336 11.87 -0.60 -21.41
CA VAL A 336 12.78 -1.26 -22.36
C VAL A 336 14.06 -0.46 -22.47
N LYS A 337 15.18 -1.18 -22.47
CA LYS A 337 16.49 -0.67 -22.83
C LYS A 337 16.98 -1.39 -24.08
N THR A 338 17.44 -0.64 -25.07
CA THR A 338 18.19 -1.16 -26.22
C THR A 338 19.68 -0.91 -25.97
N PHE A 339 20.53 -1.86 -26.36
CA PHE A 339 21.99 -1.82 -26.15
C PHE A 339 22.77 -1.41 -27.39
#